data_AF-U9SZE2-F1
#
_entry.id   AF-U9SZE2-F1
#
_cell.length_a   1.000
_cell.length_b   1.000
_cell.length_c   1.000
_cell.angle_alpha   90.00
_cell.angle_beta   90.00
_cell.angle_gamma   90.00
#
_symmetry.space_group_name_H-M   'P 1'
#
loop_
_entity.id
_entity.type
_entity.pdbx_description
1 polymer ?
#
loop_
_entity_poly.entity_id
_entity_poly.type
_entity_poly.pdbx_seq_one_letter_code
_entity_poly.pdbx_strand_id
1 'polypeptide(L)'
;MSKLNKDILFLIFEELQNNSKFLFSCLMVNRIWCETVIPILWRNPWCYSINYHKKFSLYSILTSYLSNDIKEFLTKKGIQISGQSLAF
;
A
#
# COMPACT_ATOMS: atom_id res chain seq x y z
N MET A 1 19.06 3.70 23.02
CA MET A 1 17.86 4.16 22.29
C MET A 1 16.65 3.45 22.87
N SER A 2 15.74 4.19 23.51
CA SER A 2 14.48 3.61 24.00
C SER A 2 13.69 3.08 22.81
N LYS A 3 13.31 1.81 22.86
CA LYS A 3 12.50 1.19 21.82
C LYS A 3 11.04 1.58 22.08
N LEU A 4 10.54 2.55 21.33
CA LEU A 4 9.13 2.90 21.39
C LEU A 4 8.30 1.70 20.94
N ASN A 5 7.27 1.35 21.71
CA ASN A 5 6.40 0.22 21.39
C ASN A 5 5.73 0.47 20.03
N LYS A 6 5.64 -0.58 19.19
CA LYS A 6 4.92 -0.57 17.91
C LYS A 6 3.48 -0.08 18.06
N ASP A 7 2.81 -0.43 19.16
CA ASP A 7 1.43 -0.02 19.44
C ASP A 7 1.32 1.50 19.62
N ILE A 8 2.29 2.10 20.32
CA ILE A 8 2.34 3.55 20.52
C ILE A 8 2.66 4.25 19.19
N LEU A 9 3.62 3.72 18.42
CA LEU A 9 3.93 4.24 17.08
C LEU A 9 2.70 4.18 16.17
N PHE A 10 1.93 3.09 16.22
CA PHE A 10 0.73 2.92 15.42
C PHE A 10 -0.30 4.02 15.74
N LEU A 11 -0.58 4.26 17.02
CA LEU A 11 -1.50 5.32 17.45
C LEU A 11 -1.04 6.71 16.97
N ILE A 12 0.26 7.01 17.08
CA ILE A 12 0.83 8.28 16.59
C ILE A 12 0.62 8.43 15.08
N PHE A 13 0.90 7.38 14.31
CA PHE A 13 0.77 7.42 12.87
C PHE A 13 -0.69 7.45 12.40
N GLU A 14 -1.61 6.88 13.16
CA GLU A 14 -3.05 6.91 12.86
C GLU A 14 -3.60 8.33 12.97
N GLU A 15 -3.21 9.10 14.00
CA GLU A 15 -3.55 10.52 14.11
C GLU A 15 -3.01 11.35 12.93
N LEU A 16 -1.87 10.92 12.36
CA LEU A 16 -1.21 11.58 11.24
C LEU A 16 -1.63 11.03 9.88
N GLN A 17 -2.68 10.20 9.80
CA GLN A 17 -3.07 9.51 8.56
C GLN A 17 -3.37 10.45 7.38
N ASN A 18 -3.84 11.67 7.65
CA ASN A 18 -4.15 12.64 6.60
C ASN A 18 -2.89 13.32 6.03
N ASN A 19 -1.74 13.16 6.67
CA ASN A 19 -0.45 13.69 6.21
C ASN A 19 0.33 12.59 5.48
N SER A 20 -0.09 12.30 4.25
CA SER A 20 0.53 11.26 3.41
C SER A 20 2.03 11.43 3.28
N LYS A 21 2.50 12.67 3.02
CA LYS A 21 3.93 12.98 2.88
C LYS A 21 4.73 12.56 4.12
N PHE A 22 4.19 12.83 5.31
CA PHE A 22 4.80 12.38 6.56
C PHE A 22 4.85 10.85 6.65
N LEU A 23 3.73 10.17 6.39
CA LEU A 23 3.68 8.71 6.44
C LEU A 23 4.66 8.05 5.44
N PHE A 24 4.78 8.55 4.20
CA PHE A 24 5.77 8.02 3.26
C PHE A 24 7.21 8.24 3.73
N SER A 25 7.53 9.36 4.38
CA SER A 25 8.86 9.59 4.94
C SER A 25 9.20 8.59 6.05
N CYS A 26 8.21 8.15 6.83
CA CYS A 26 8.39 7.16 7.90
C CYS A 26 8.89 5.80 7.38
N LEU A 27 8.58 5.45 6.13
CA LEU A 27 9.04 4.20 5.50
C LEU A 27 10.57 4.12 5.42
N MET A 28 11.26 5.26 5.38
CA MET A 28 12.72 5.34 5.25
C MET A 28 13.45 5.50 6.59
N VAL A 29 12.73 5.60 7.72
CA VAL A 29 13.35 5.87 9.03
C VAL A 29 14.04 4.61 9.59
N ASN A 30 13.29 3.52 9.75
CA ASN A 30 13.81 2.21 10.15
C ASN A 30 12.75 1.13 9.90
N ARG A 31 13.15 -0.15 10.07
CA ARG A 31 12.27 -1.29 9.87
C ARG A 31 10.99 -1.25 10.72
N ILE A 32 11.08 -0.81 11.98
CA ILE A 32 9.92 -0.76 12.88
C ILE A 32 8.89 0.26 12.37
N TRP A 33 9.35 1.47 12.01
CA TRP A 33 8.49 2.51 11.48
C TRP A 33 7.86 2.11 10.15
N CYS A 34 8.66 1.51 9.26
CA CYS A 34 8.17 0.98 7.99
C CYS A 34 7.06 -0.05 8.20
N GLU A 35 7.29 -1.07 9.03
CA GLU A 35 6.29 -2.10 9.33
C GLU A 35 5.02 -1.53 9.96
N THR A 36 5.14 -0.52 10.84
CA THR A 36 3.99 0.07 11.52
C THR A 36 3.15 0.99 10.61
N VAL A 37 3.78 1.71 9.67
CA VAL A 37 3.08 2.66 8.78
C VAL A 37 2.40 1.97 7.59
N ILE A 38 2.93 0.84 7.13
CA ILE A 38 2.36 0.12 5.98
C ILE A 38 0.85 -0.13 6.13
N PRO A 39 0.33 -0.71 7.23
CA PRO A 39 -1.10 -0.92 7.40
C PRO A 39 -1.95 0.37 7.31
N ILE A 40 -1.40 1.51 7.73
CA ILE A 40 -2.09 2.80 7.71
C ILE A 40 -2.13 3.35 6.28
N LEU A 41 -1.01 3.29 5.56
CA LEU A 41 -0.96 3.69 4.14
C LEU A 41 -1.84 2.78 3.25
N TRP A 42 -1.88 1.48 3.53
CA TRP A 42 -2.62 0.52 2.71
C TRP A 42 -4.09 0.37 3.13
N ARG A 43 -4.55 1.01 4.21
CA ARG A 43 -5.97 1.02 4.62
C ARG A 43 -6.86 1.56 3.50
N ASN A 44 -6.40 2.59 2.79
CA ASN A 44 -7.02 3.06 1.55
C ASN A 44 -5.92 3.55 0.59
N PRO A 45 -5.40 2.70 -0.31
CA PRO A 45 -4.29 3.09 -1.17
C PRO A 45 -4.65 4.17 -2.20
N TRP A 46 -5.94 4.49 -2.35
CA TRP A 46 -6.45 5.47 -3.30
C TRP A 46 -6.70 6.85 -2.70
N CYS A 47 -6.66 7.00 -1.37
CA CYS A 47 -7.02 8.25 -0.69
C CYS A 47 -5.95 9.35 -0.80
N TYR A 48 -4.71 8.96 -1.07
CA TYR A 48 -3.61 9.91 -1.11
C TYR A 48 -3.44 10.52 -2.51
N SER A 49 -3.30 11.84 -2.56
CA SER A 49 -2.94 12.60 -3.76
C SER A 49 -1.46 12.43 -4.13
N ILE A 50 -0.95 11.20 -4.03
CA ILE A 50 0.38 10.86 -4.49
C ILE A 50 0.32 10.91 -6.02
N ASN A 51 1.26 11.60 -6.63
CA ASN A 51 1.40 11.65 -8.07
C ASN A 51 1.96 10.32 -8.59
N TYR A 52 1.20 9.25 -8.41
CA TYR A 52 1.34 8.03 -9.19
C TYR A 52 0.90 8.39 -10.61
N HIS A 53 1.82 8.86 -11.45
CA HIS A 53 1.57 9.00 -12.88
C HIS A 53 1.11 7.69 -13.56
N LYS A 54 1.01 6.59 -12.80
CA LYS A 54 0.11 5.47 -13.07
C LYS A 54 -0.59 5.01 -11.78
N LYS A 55 -1.78 5.48 -11.40
CA LYS A 55 -2.66 4.69 -10.48
C LYS A 55 -2.86 3.25 -11.00
N PHE A 56 -2.76 3.11 -12.33
CA PHE A 56 -2.63 1.86 -13.05
C PHE A 56 -1.48 0.96 -12.57
N SER A 57 -0.36 1.50 -12.05
CA SER A 57 0.74 0.68 -11.53
C SER A 57 0.36 0.01 -10.22
N LEU A 58 -0.33 0.70 -9.30
CA LEU A 58 -0.79 0.09 -8.06
C LEU A 58 -1.83 -0.99 -8.33
N TYR A 59 -2.77 -0.72 -9.25
CA TYR A 59 -3.73 -1.73 -9.73
C TYR A 59 -3.03 -2.94 -10.36
N SER A 60 -2.05 -2.71 -11.24
CA SER A 60 -1.27 -3.78 -11.90
C SER A 60 -0.50 -4.62 -10.88
N ILE A 61 0.16 -3.99 -9.90
CA ILE A 61 0.88 -4.68 -8.83
C ILE A 61 -0.09 -5.55 -8.03
N LEU A 62 -1.19 -4.97 -7.52
CA LEU A 62 -2.18 -5.71 -6.74
C LEU A 62 -2.75 -6.90 -7.51
N THR A 63 -3.10 -6.70 -8.77
CA THR A 63 -3.66 -7.76 -9.61
C THR A 63 -2.63 -8.82 -10.00
N SER A 64 -1.34 -8.48 -10.10
CA SER A 64 -0.28 -9.47 -10.36
C SER A 64 -0.19 -10.54 -9.28
N TYR A 65 -0.41 -10.17 -8.01
CA TYR A 65 -0.37 -11.07 -6.85
C TYR A 65 -1.64 -11.92 -6.67
N LEU A 66 -2.71 -11.67 -7.43
CA LEU A 66 -3.91 -12.50 -7.36
C LEU A 66 -3.66 -13.89 -7.97
N SER A 67 -4.28 -14.92 -7.40
CA SER A 67 -4.27 -16.26 -7.98
C SER A 67 -4.98 -16.28 -9.33
N ASN A 68 -4.65 -17.28 -10.17
CA ASN A 68 -5.28 -17.42 -11.48
C ASN A 68 -6.80 -17.62 -11.37
N ASP A 69 -7.27 -18.37 -10.36
CA ASP A 69 -8.70 -18.59 -10.11
C ASP A 69 -9.45 -17.27 -9.85
N ILE A 70 -8.85 -16.38 -9.05
CA ILE A 70 -9.43 -15.05 -8.78
C ILE A 70 -9.41 -14.20 -10.04
N LYS A 71 -8.31 -14.23 -10.79
CA LYS A 71 -8.19 -13.48 -12.07
C LYS A 71 -9.26 -13.93 -13.07
N GLU A 72 -9.49 -15.23 -13.20
CA GLU A 72 -10.51 -15.80 -14.07
C GLU A 72 -11.93 -15.42 -13.59
N PHE A 73 -12.20 -15.53 -12.29
CA PHE A 73 -13.46 -15.11 -11.70
C PHE A 73 -13.78 -13.63 -11.98
N LEU A 74 -12.80 -12.74 -11.78
CA LEU A 74 -12.95 -11.31 -12.04
C LEU A 74 -13.18 -11.02 -13.54
N THR A 75 -12.47 -11.74 -14.42
CA THR A 75 -12.65 -11.62 -15.87
C THR A 75 -14.05 -12.07 -16.31
N LYS A 76 -14.57 -13.17 -15.74
CA LYS A 76 -15.96 -13.64 -15.95
C LYS A 76 -17.01 -12.63 -15.49
N LYS A 77 -16.67 -11.77 -14.51
CA LYS A 77 -17.52 -10.66 -14.04
C LYS A 77 -17.34 -9.37 -14.86
N GLY A 78 -16.52 -9.39 -15.92
CA GLY A 78 -16.28 -8.25 -16.80
C GLY A 78 -15.18 -7.29 -16.32
N ILE A 79 -14.43 -7.65 -15.28
CA ILE A 79 -13.31 -6.83 -14.76
C ILE A 79 -12.05 -7.22 -15.52
N GLN A 80 -11.55 -6.31 -16.36
CA GLN A 80 -10.34 -6.53 -17.15
C GLN A 80 -9.09 -6.39 -16.26
N ILE A 81 -8.36 -7.49 -16.10
CA ILE A 81 -7.06 -7.49 -15.42
C ILE A 81 -5.99 -7.45 -16.51
N SER A 82 -5.37 -6.28 -16.71
CA SER A 82 -4.22 -6.17 -17.60
C SER A 82 -3.01 -6.83 -16.92
N GLY A 83 -2.74 -8.08 -17.27
CA GLY A 83 -1.53 -8.76 -16.87
C GLY A 83 -0.33 -8.18 -17.61
N GLN A 84 0.23 -7.07 -17.13
CA GLN A 84 1.64 -6.82 -17.39
C GLN A 84 2.41 -7.70 -16.42
N SER A 85 3.07 -8.74 -16.95
CA SER A 85 4.13 -9.43 -16.22
C SER A 85 5.11 -8.36 -15.76
N LEU A 86 5.18 -8.15 -14.45
CA LEU A 86 6.24 -7.35 -13.87
C LEU A 86 7.49 -8.22 -13.94
N ALA A 87 8.31 -8.01 -14.97
CA ALA A 87 9.68 -8.51 -15.02
C ALA A 87 10.44 -7.79 -13.91
N PHE A 88 10.40 -8.35 -12.70
CA PHE A 88 11.31 -8.01 -11.63
C PHE A 88 12.62 -8.75 -11.84
#